data_AF-A0A1I2ZDX1-F1
#
_entry.id   AF-A0A1I2ZDX1-F1
#
_cell.length_a   1.000
_cell.length_b   1.000
_cell.length_c   1.000
_cell.angle_alpha   90.00
_cell.angle_beta   90.00
_cell.angle_gamma   90.00
#
_symmetry.space_group_name_H-M   'P 1'
#
loop_
_entity.id
_entity.type
_entity.pdbx_description
1 polymer ?
#
loop_
_entity_poly.entity_id
_entity_poly.type
_entity_poly.pdbx_seq_one_letter_code
_entity_poly.pdbx_strand_id
1 'polypeptide(L)'
;MTEADRLAAAQSSSWRLPLPWHLCEFSSIRTDIPFGWYYYTGSTEGQELYIADVSFMDSLSFPFLSMLAIAWRWLLSWARLVCRKSDFGVQMIKMDFPLVTRTGWPVMLLTILFFTFIDIIIDPVALQGERWFLGRIYYYPEPGTLFGVPIANYIGWAIVGLISLA
;
A
#
# COMPACT_ATOMS: atom_id res chain seq x y z
N MET A 1 30.42 1.46 -18.14
CA MET A 1 29.22 1.13 -17.35
C MET A 1 28.22 0.48 -18.28
N THR A 2 28.10 -0.84 -18.18
CA THR A 2 27.30 -1.66 -19.11
C THR A 2 25.82 -1.65 -18.72
N GLU A 3 24.93 -1.98 -19.66
CA GLU A 3 23.48 -2.12 -19.42
C GLU A 3 23.19 -3.04 -18.21
N ALA A 4 24.01 -4.08 -18.04
CA ALA A 4 23.97 -5.02 -16.92
C ALA A 4 24.25 -4.35 -15.56
N ASP A 5 25.16 -3.38 -15.51
CA ASP A 5 25.47 -2.63 -14.28
C ASP A 5 24.32 -1.69 -13.89
N ARG A 6 23.60 -1.15 -14.88
CA ARG A 6 22.39 -0.32 -14.64
C ARG A 6 21.22 -1.16 -14.13
N LEU A 7 21.05 -2.37 -14.65
CA LEU A 7 20.01 -3.31 -14.20
C LEU A 7 20.33 -3.88 -12.82
N ALA A 8 21.60 -4.18 -12.52
CA ALA A 8 22.04 -4.60 -11.19
C ALA A 8 21.89 -3.49 -10.14
N ALA A 9 22.15 -2.22 -10.50
CA ALA A 9 21.91 -1.07 -9.63
C ALA A 9 20.41 -0.81 -9.39
N ALA A 10 19.55 -1.04 -10.40
CA ALA A 10 18.10 -0.96 -10.25
C ALA A 10 17.51 -2.11 -9.41
N GLN A 11 18.18 -3.27 -9.38
CA GLN A 11 17.77 -4.43 -8.59
C GLN A 11 18.28 -4.37 -7.13
N SER A 12 19.32 -3.58 -6.84
CA SER A 12 19.83 -3.38 -5.47
C SER A 12 19.15 -2.25 -4.70
N SER A 13 18.31 -1.43 -5.35
CA SER A 13 17.59 -0.34 -4.68
C SER A 13 16.26 -0.76 -4.04
N SER A 14 15.69 -1.91 -4.40
CA SER A 14 14.30 -2.27 -4.08
C SER A 14 14.08 -2.87 -2.68
N TRP A 15 15.13 -3.06 -1.87
CA TRP A 15 15.01 -3.63 -0.52
C TRP A 15 15.37 -2.63 0.59
N ARG A 16 15.39 -1.33 0.30
CA ARG A 16 15.66 -0.29 1.30
C ARG A 16 14.50 -0.14 2.29
N LEU A 17 14.51 -1.05 3.25
CA LEU A 17 14.01 -1.00 4.61
C LEU A 17 12.50 -0.77 4.78
N PRO A 18 11.87 -1.38 5.80
CA PRO A 18 10.52 -1.06 6.26
C PRO A 18 10.35 0.39 6.78
N LEU A 19 11.34 1.26 6.60
CA LEU A 19 11.40 2.58 7.22
C LEU A 19 10.46 3.63 6.63
N PRO A 20 10.20 3.73 5.31
CA PRO A 20 9.41 4.83 4.78
C PRO A 20 8.00 4.88 5.35
N TRP A 21 7.32 3.74 5.44
CA TRP A 21 5.94 3.67 5.92
C TRP A 21 5.84 3.96 7.42
N HIS A 22 6.77 3.42 8.23
CA HIS A 22 6.76 3.70 9.67
C HIS A 22 7.06 5.18 9.95
N LEU A 23 7.92 5.80 9.13
CA LEU A 23 8.18 7.23 9.20
C LEU A 23 6.94 8.05 8.80
N CYS A 24 6.13 7.58 7.84
CA CYS A 24 4.88 8.24 7.47
C CYS A 24 3.87 8.21 8.62
N GLU A 25 3.68 7.06 9.26
CA GLU A 25 2.84 6.94 10.47
C GLU A 25 3.35 7.85 11.60
N PHE A 26 4.64 7.75 11.92
CA PHE A 26 5.29 8.57 12.95
C PHE A 26 5.16 10.07 12.68
N SER A 27 5.25 10.46 11.40
CA SER A 27 5.10 11.83 10.94
C SER A 27 3.64 12.28 11.05
N SER A 28 2.66 11.46 10.68
CA SER A 28 1.27 11.88 10.63
C SER A 28 0.71 12.20 12.01
N ILE A 29 1.05 11.39 13.02
CA ILE A 29 0.63 11.64 14.41
C ILE A 29 1.32 12.85 15.07
N ARG A 30 2.32 13.46 14.40
CA ARG A 30 3.11 14.60 14.92
C ARG A 30 3.07 15.84 14.06
N THR A 31 2.79 15.71 12.77
CA THR A 31 2.86 16.79 11.78
C THR A 31 1.69 16.83 10.81
N ASP A 32 0.66 15.97 10.96
CA ASP A 32 -0.53 15.89 10.07
C ASP A 32 -0.22 15.31 8.67
N ILE A 33 1.06 15.08 8.34
CA ILE A 33 1.51 14.61 7.04
C ILE A 33 2.07 13.18 7.16
N PRO A 34 1.66 12.23 6.29
CA PRO A 34 0.86 12.42 5.08
C PRO A 34 -0.64 12.10 5.22
N PHE A 35 -1.09 11.49 6.32
CA PHE A 35 -2.41 10.88 6.41
C PHE A 35 -3.48 11.74 7.08
N GLY A 36 -3.10 12.93 7.53
CA GLY A 36 -3.94 13.75 8.38
C GLY A 36 -3.64 13.52 9.87
N TRP A 37 -4.27 14.33 10.70
CA TRP A 37 -4.04 14.40 12.13
C TRP A 37 -4.97 13.42 12.83
N TYR A 38 -4.42 12.29 13.27
CA TYR A 38 -5.13 11.29 14.06
C TYR A 38 -4.32 10.91 15.29
N TYR A 39 -5.01 10.27 16.22
CA TYR A 39 -4.42 9.76 17.45
C TYR A 39 -4.78 8.29 17.64
N TYR A 40 -3.80 7.51 18.06
CA TYR A 40 -4.08 6.20 18.65
C TYR A 40 -4.71 6.38 20.02
N THR A 41 -5.70 5.55 20.34
CA THR A 41 -6.37 5.58 21.65
C THR A 41 -5.56 4.88 22.75
N GLY A 42 -4.52 4.13 22.37
CA GLY A 42 -3.74 3.28 23.27
C GLY A 42 -4.48 2.02 23.72
N SER A 43 -5.63 1.68 23.12
CA SER A 43 -6.45 0.54 23.56
C SER A 43 -5.75 -0.81 23.45
N THR A 44 -4.74 -0.93 22.59
CA THR A 44 -3.95 -2.15 22.41
C THR A 44 -2.55 -2.07 23.04
N GLU A 45 -2.25 -1.01 23.81
CA GLU A 45 -0.99 -0.89 24.54
C GLU A 45 -0.80 -2.05 25.53
N GLY A 46 0.38 -2.67 25.49
CA GLY A 46 0.70 -3.87 26.27
C GLY A 46 0.16 -5.18 25.70
N GLN A 47 -0.61 -5.14 24.60
CA GLN A 47 -1.04 -6.31 23.83
C GLN A 47 -0.32 -6.41 22.48
N GLU A 48 -0.03 -5.26 21.88
CA GLU A 48 0.70 -5.14 20.62
C GLU A 48 2.06 -4.48 20.82
N LEU A 49 2.97 -4.69 19.85
CA LEU A 49 4.25 -3.99 19.83
C LEU A 49 4.04 -2.55 19.35
N TYR A 50 4.39 -1.60 20.19
CA TYR A 50 4.48 -0.18 19.82
C TYR A 50 5.94 0.21 19.66
N ILE A 51 6.25 0.96 18.61
CA ILE A 51 7.57 1.59 18.47
C ILE A 51 7.34 3.07 18.13
N ALA A 52 7.93 3.94 18.96
CA ALA A 52 7.81 5.39 18.88
C ALA A 52 6.35 5.93 18.87
N ASP A 53 5.49 5.34 19.72
CA ASP A 53 4.06 5.65 19.89
C ASP A 53 3.18 5.26 18.68
N VAL A 54 3.71 4.44 17.77
CA VAL A 54 3.00 3.92 16.60
C VAL A 54 2.83 2.41 16.75
N SER A 55 1.63 1.88 16.46
CA SER A 55 1.39 0.44 16.44
C SER A 55 2.18 -0.21 15.30
N PHE A 56 2.95 -1.25 15.61
CA PHE A 56 3.70 -2.01 14.62
C PHE A 56 2.77 -2.68 13.59
N MET A 57 1.57 -3.10 14.00
CA MET A 57 0.61 -3.74 13.10
C MET A 57 0.07 -2.79 12.04
N ASP A 58 -0.17 -1.53 12.42
CA ASP A 58 -0.63 -0.51 11.47
C ASP A 58 0.43 -0.25 10.40
N SER A 59 1.67 -0.10 10.86
CA SER A 59 2.84 0.07 10.00
C SER A 59 3.07 -1.16 9.08
N LEU A 60 2.76 -2.38 9.54
CA LEU A 60 2.80 -3.60 8.72
C LEU A 60 1.71 -3.66 7.64
N SER A 61 0.60 -2.91 7.75
CA SER A 61 -0.47 -2.95 6.74
C SER A 61 0.05 -2.53 5.36
N PHE A 62 0.97 -1.55 5.30
CA PHE A 62 1.58 -1.03 4.08
C PHE A 62 2.20 -2.10 3.16
N PRO A 63 3.14 -2.95 3.64
CA PRO A 63 3.68 -4.04 2.81
C PRO A 63 2.62 -5.08 2.42
N PHE A 64 1.62 -5.36 3.25
CA PHE A 64 0.53 -6.29 2.88
C PHE A 64 -0.35 -5.74 1.75
N LEU A 65 -0.80 -4.49 1.88
CA LEU A 65 -1.64 -3.84 0.89
C LEU A 65 -0.90 -3.62 -0.43
N SER A 66 0.37 -3.22 -0.37
CA SER A 66 1.21 -3.08 -1.57
C SER A 66 1.43 -4.42 -2.27
N MET A 67 1.67 -5.52 -1.53
CA MET A 67 1.76 -6.86 -2.09
C MET A 67 0.45 -7.27 -2.77
N LEU A 68 -0.70 -6.98 -2.17
CA LEU A 68 -2.02 -7.27 -2.75
C LEU A 68 -2.25 -6.47 -4.04
N ALA A 69 -1.92 -5.18 -4.05
CA ALA A 69 -2.02 -4.33 -5.24
C ALA A 69 -1.12 -4.84 -6.37
N ILE A 70 0.10 -5.24 -6.05
CA ILE A 70 1.03 -5.87 -6.99
C ILE A 70 0.45 -7.19 -7.51
N ALA A 71 -0.07 -8.07 -6.64
CA ALA A 71 -0.71 -9.34 -7.02
C ALA A 71 -1.87 -9.13 -8.00
N TRP A 72 -2.75 -8.17 -7.71
CA TRP A 72 -3.89 -7.84 -8.56
C TRP A 72 -3.47 -7.35 -9.95
N ARG A 73 -2.45 -6.52 -10.00
CA ARG A 73 -1.80 -6.08 -11.25
C ARG A 73 -1.28 -7.27 -12.09
N TRP A 74 -0.65 -8.26 -11.46
CA TRP A 74 -0.21 -9.47 -12.19
C TRP A 74 -1.38 -10.26 -12.73
N LEU A 75 -2.44 -10.42 -11.92
CA LEU A 75 -3.66 -11.12 -12.33
C LEU A 75 -4.32 -10.45 -13.54
N LEU A 76 -4.43 -9.12 -13.55
CA LEU A 76 -4.99 -8.38 -14.69
C LEU A 76 -4.11 -8.50 -15.94
N SER A 77 -2.79 -8.49 -15.78
CA SER A 77 -1.85 -8.70 -16.89
C SER A 77 -1.99 -10.10 -17.48
N TRP A 78 -2.18 -11.11 -16.63
CA TRP A 78 -2.48 -12.48 -17.04
C TRP A 78 -3.84 -12.59 -17.76
N ALA A 79 -4.90 -11.99 -17.21
CA ALA A 79 -6.23 -12.00 -17.81
C ALA A 79 -6.23 -11.40 -19.23
N ARG A 80 -5.48 -10.29 -19.45
CA ARG A 80 -5.30 -9.71 -20.80
C ARG A 80 -4.60 -10.64 -21.77
N LEU A 81 -3.64 -11.44 -21.31
CA LEU A 81 -2.93 -12.41 -22.16
C LEU A 81 -3.83 -13.59 -22.52
N VAL A 82 -4.62 -14.09 -21.57
CA VAL A 82 -5.56 -15.20 -21.77
C VAL A 82 -6.69 -14.78 -22.72
N CYS A 83 -7.30 -13.61 -22.53
CA CYS A 83 -8.40 -13.15 -23.39
C CYS A 83 -7.96 -12.77 -24.81
N ARG A 84 -6.67 -12.50 -25.06
CA ARG A 84 -6.15 -12.15 -26.39
C ARG A 84 -5.91 -13.36 -27.29
N LYS A 85 -5.86 -14.57 -26.74
CA LYS A 85 -5.73 -15.83 -27.50
C LYS A 85 -6.94 -16.73 -27.23
N SER A 86 -7.99 -16.51 -28.00
CA SER A 86 -9.03 -17.51 -28.26
C SER A 86 -8.48 -18.56 -29.23
N ASP A 87 -7.64 -19.46 -28.75
CA ASP A 87 -7.44 -20.77 -29.36
C ASP A 87 -7.58 -21.81 -28.24
N PHE A 88 -8.57 -22.68 -28.36
CA PHE A 88 -8.89 -23.75 -27.42
C PHE A 88 -7.77 -24.81 -27.40
N GLY A 89 -6.67 -24.49 -26.74
CA GLY A 89 -5.57 -25.40 -26.48
C GLY A 89 -4.86 -25.01 -25.19
N VAL A 90 -4.53 -25.99 -24.35
CA VAL A 90 -3.74 -25.79 -23.13
C VAL A 90 -2.30 -25.44 -23.55
N GLN A 91 -2.09 -24.20 -23.98
CA GLN A 91 -0.75 -23.64 -24.16
C GLN A 91 -0.22 -23.27 -22.78
N MET A 92 0.91 -23.88 -22.40
CA MET A 92 1.74 -23.41 -21.29
C MET A 92 2.10 -21.94 -21.56
N ILE A 93 1.40 -21.02 -20.89
CA ILE A 93 1.70 -19.59 -20.98
C ILE A 93 3.06 -19.41 -20.32
N LYS A 94 4.09 -19.20 -21.14
CA LYS A 94 5.40 -18.83 -20.63
C LYS A 94 5.23 -17.52 -19.87
N MET A 95 5.44 -17.56 -18.56
CA MET A 95 5.49 -16.38 -17.69
C MET A 95 6.76 -15.58 -17.97
N ASP A 96 6.88 -15.10 -19.21
CA ASP A 96 7.91 -14.14 -19.58
C ASP A 96 7.44 -12.79 -19.07
N PHE A 97 8.15 -12.31 -18.05
CA PHE A 97 7.84 -11.05 -17.42
C PHE A 97 9.04 -10.11 -17.53
N PRO A 98 9.22 -9.46 -18.70
CA PRO A 98 10.31 -8.54 -18.91
C PRO A 98 10.26 -7.41 -17.88
N LEU A 99 11.42 -7.04 -17.32
CA LEU A 99 11.55 -5.98 -16.32
C LEU A 99 10.90 -4.66 -16.78
N VAL A 100 11.04 -4.31 -18.05
CA VAL A 100 10.46 -3.10 -18.66
C VAL A 100 8.93 -3.07 -18.56
N THR A 101 8.27 -4.22 -18.71
CA THR A 101 6.81 -4.34 -18.55
C THR A 101 6.36 -4.31 -17.09
N ARG A 102 7.27 -4.54 -16.13
CA ARG A 102 6.98 -4.53 -14.68
C ARG A 102 7.12 -3.14 -14.06
N THR A 103 7.98 -2.29 -14.63
CA THR A 103 8.33 -0.97 -14.09
C THR A 103 7.80 0.18 -14.94
N GLY A 104 6.96 -0.11 -15.94
CA GLY A 104 6.35 0.93 -16.75
C GLY A 104 5.44 1.85 -15.95
N TRP A 105 5.44 3.14 -16.27
CA TRP A 105 4.60 4.15 -15.64
C TRP A 105 3.10 3.79 -15.53
N PRO A 106 2.44 3.21 -16.56
CA PRO A 106 1.03 2.82 -16.44
C PRO A 106 0.80 1.72 -15.40
N VAL A 107 1.80 0.86 -15.21
CA VAL A 107 1.76 -0.28 -14.30
C VAL A 107 1.97 0.19 -12.86
N MET A 108 2.88 1.14 -12.64
CA MET A 108 3.06 1.81 -11.35
C MET A 108 1.79 2.56 -10.95
N LEU A 109 1.23 3.37 -11.86
CA LEU A 109 0.00 4.12 -11.62
C LEU A 109 -1.16 3.20 -11.26
N LEU A 110 -1.34 2.09 -11.98
CA LEU A 110 -2.37 1.11 -11.65
C LEU A 110 -2.17 0.49 -10.26
N THR A 111 -0.92 0.24 -9.87
CA THR A 111 -0.59 -0.32 -8.54
C THR A 111 -0.93 0.68 -7.44
N ILE A 112 -0.57 1.95 -7.62
CA ILE A 112 -0.89 3.04 -6.68
C ILE A 112 -2.41 3.21 -6.55
N LEU A 113 -3.16 3.17 -7.66
CA LEU A 113 -4.61 3.24 -7.64
C LEU A 113 -5.24 2.09 -6.84
N PHE A 114 -4.80 0.85 -7.04
CA PHE A 114 -5.31 -0.28 -6.26
C PHE A 114 -4.92 -0.17 -4.79
N PHE A 115 -3.69 0.24 -4.50
CA PHE A 115 -3.20 0.44 -3.15
C PHE A 115 -4.07 1.44 -2.37
N THR A 116 -4.32 2.63 -2.93
CA THR A 116 -5.21 3.63 -2.34
C THR A 116 -6.68 3.18 -2.33
N PHE A 117 -7.13 2.45 -3.35
CA PHE A 117 -8.51 1.96 -3.40
C PHE A 117 -8.82 0.94 -2.31
N ILE A 118 -7.87 0.08 -1.98
CA ILE A 118 -8.03 -0.86 -0.87
C ILE A 118 -8.17 -0.09 0.45
N ASP A 119 -7.36 0.95 0.66
CA ASP A 119 -7.44 1.80 1.84
C ASP A 119 -8.79 2.54 1.97
N ILE A 120 -9.34 3.06 0.87
CA ILE A 120 -10.69 3.66 0.83
C ILE A 120 -11.77 2.73 1.42
N ILE A 121 -11.58 1.41 1.36
CA ILE A 121 -12.50 0.43 1.93
C ILE A 121 -12.09 0.06 3.37
N ILE A 122 -10.81 -0.21 3.61
CA ILE A 122 -10.33 -0.73 4.89
C ILE A 122 -10.43 0.32 5.99
N ASP A 123 -10.05 1.56 5.71
CA ASP A 123 -9.94 2.58 6.75
C ASP A 123 -11.28 2.95 7.40
N PRO A 124 -12.36 3.18 6.62
CA PRO A 124 -13.71 3.34 7.20
C PRO A 124 -14.18 2.17 8.06
N VAL A 125 -13.75 0.95 7.73
CA VAL A 125 -14.09 -0.27 8.48
C VAL A 125 -13.28 -0.31 9.78
N ALA A 126 -11.99 0.03 9.73
CA ALA A 126 -11.10 0.11 10.89
C ALA A 126 -11.54 1.21 11.87
N LEU A 127 -11.89 2.39 11.37
CA LEU A 127 -12.41 3.50 12.19
C LEU A 127 -13.73 3.13 12.88
N GLN A 128 -14.56 2.31 12.23
CA GLN A 128 -15.78 1.74 12.82
C GLN A 128 -15.53 0.45 13.62
N GLY A 129 -14.28 0.15 13.98
CA GLY A 129 -13.88 -1.09 14.65
C GLY A 129 -14.66 -1.43 15.92
N GLU A 130 -15.19 -0.42 16.65
CA GLU A 130 -16.09 -0.64 17.79
C GLU A 130 -17.35 -1.46 17.44
N ARG A 131 -17.79 -1.42 16.18
CA ARG A 131 -18.97 -2.14 15.69
C ARG A 131 -18.63 -3.51 15.12
N TRP A 132 -17.38 -3.75 14.73
CA TRP A 132 -16.97 -4.88 13.88
C TRP A 132 -15.78 -5.69 14.42
N PHE A 133 -15.50 -5.62 15.72
CA PHE A 133 -14.54 -6.42 16.53
C PHE A 133 -13.20 -5.77 16.92
N LEU A 134 -12.70 -4.75 16.24
CA LEU A 134 -11.36 -4.19 16.53
C LEU A 134 -11.34 -3.20 17.71
N GLY A 135 -12.51 -2.76 18.19
CA GLY A 135 -12.57 -1.62 19.11
C GLY A 135 -12.16 -0.32 18.41
N ARG A 136 -11.99 0.76 19.18
CA ARG A 136 -11.50 2.04 18.65
C ARG A 136 -10.00 2.15 18.86
N ILE A 137 -9.25 1.78 17.84
CA ILE A 137 -7.77 1.79 17.85
C ILE A 137 -7.18 3.17 17.56
N TYR A 138 -7.87 3.98 16.76
CA TYR A 138 -7.50 5.35 16.45
C TYR A 138 -8.75 6.23 16.21
N TYR A 139 -8.55 7.54 16.19
CA TYR A 139 -9.58 8.50 15.81
C TYR A 139 -9.01 9.79 15.22
N TYR A 140 -9.80 10.41 14.34
CA TYR A 140 -9.58 11.78 13.88
C TYR A 140 -10.33 12.77 14.79
N PRO A 141 -9.69 13.85 15.29
CA PRO A 141 -10.39 14.88 16.08
C PRO A 141 -11.47 15.59 15.27
N GLU A 142 -11.17 15.88 14.01
CA GLU A 142 -12.13 16.41 13.05
C GLU A 142 -12.54 15.27 12.10
N PRO A 143 -13.80 14.82 12.16
CA PRO A 143 -14.24 13.70 11.33
C PRO A 143 -14.17 14.10 9.85
N GLY A 144 -13.52 13.26 9.06
CA GLY A 144 -13.41 13.45 7.63
C GLY A 144 -14.70 13.18 6.87
N THR A 145 -14.70 13.53 5.59
CA THR A 145 -15.90 13.48 4.74
C THR A 145 -16.32 12.06 4.36
N LEU A 146 -15.39 11.11 4.28
CA LEU A 146 -15.67 9.74 3.85
C LEU A 146 -15.76 8.82 5.06
N PHE A 147 -16.98 8.60 5.57
CA PHE A 147 -17.23 7.76 6.75
C PHE A 147 -16.41 8.13 8.00
N GLY A 148 -16.00 9.40 8.13
CA GLY A 148 -15.18 9.90 9.24
C GLY A 148 -13.67 9.93 8.96
N VAL A 149 -13.21 9.40 7.82
CA VAL A 149 -11.81 9.44 7.38
C VAL A 149 -11.59 10.66 6.46
N PRO A 150 -10.53 11.47 6.68
CA PRO A 150 -10.26 12.66 5.89
C PRO A 150 -9.71 12.31 4.50
N ILE A 151 -9.98 13.16 3.51
CA ILE A 151 -9.44 12.98 2.15
C ILE A 151 -7.90 13.02 2.15
N ALA A 152 -7.30 13.76 3.10
CA ALA A 152 -5.86 13.81 3.30
C ALA A 152 -5.24 12.42 3.46
N ASN A 153 -5.93 11.50 4.16
CA ASN A 153 -5.50 10.11 4.33
C ASN A 153 -5.26 9.42 2.99
N TYR A 154 -6.29 9.40 2.14
CA TYR A 154 -6.23 8.74 0.83
C TYR A 154 -5.19 9.36 -0.10
N ILE A 155 -5.02 10.69 -0.05
CA ILE A 155 -3.94 11.38 -0.77
C ILE A 155 -2.59 10.93 -0.24
N GLY A 156 -2.44 10.83 1.08
CA GLY A 156 -1.25 10.31 1.73
C GLY A 156 -0.89 8.91 1.26
N TRP A 157 -1.85 7.99 1.24
CA TRP A 157 -1.66 6.63 0.72
C TRP A 157 -1.20 6.61 -0.74
N ALA A 158 -1.75 7.48 -1.60
CA ALA A 158 -1.31 7.59 -2.98
C ALA A 158 0.14 8.10 -3.09
N ILE A 159 0.53 9.09 -2.29
CA ILE A 159 1.89 9.64 -2.25
C ILE A 159 2.88 8.60 -1.72
N VAL A 160 2.56 7.92 -0.62
CA VAL A 160 3.39 6.85 -0.06
C VAL A 160 3.56 5.71 -1.05
N GLY A 161 2.48 5.31 -1.73
CA GLY A 161 2.54 4.32 -2.80
C GLY A 161 3.45 4.76 -3.95
N LEU A 162 3.39 6.03 -4.36
CA LEU A 162 4.27 6.59 -5.40
C LEU A 162 5.73 6.55 -4.98
N ILE A 163 6.06 7.04 -3.78
CA ILE A 163 7.44 7.06 -3.25
C ILE A 163 7.98 5.64 -3.08
N SER A 164 7.14 4.69 -2.68
CA SER A 164 7.54 3.30 -2.45
C SER A 164 7.82 2.53 -3.74
N LEU A 165 7.24 2.96 -4.86
CA LEU A 165 7.34 2.29 -6.16
C LEU A 165 8.27 3.00 -7.16
N ALA A 166 8.66 4.26 -6.87
CA ALA A 166 9.58 5.07 -7.68
C ALA A 166 11.05 4.71 -7.43
#